data_AF-A0A8T5LL73-F1
#
_entry.id   AF-A0A8T5LL73-F1
#
_cell.length_a   1.000
_cell.length_b   1.000
_cell.length_c   1.000
_cell.angle_alpha   90.00
_cell.angle_beta   90.00
_cell.angle_gamma   90.00
#
_symmetry.space_group_name_H-M   'P 1'
#
loop_
_entity.id
_entity.type
_entity.pdbx_description
1 polymer ?
#
loop_
_entity_poly.entity_id
_entity_poly.type
_entity_poly.pdbx_seq_one_letter_code
_entity_poly.pdbx_strand_id
1 'polypeptide(L)'
;MKKIFLSLIVCILMISLVLAQGQQGIHEPGTGIENPELKEAGQGTGQGQDNDQETGQGTGDSSEQEVGQGVQTNTETQQQNQGEETQIQNQIQTQSRVKSGSYTTENGKQLQIQEQSNNKVQLKSGKASAQTSMEMIKEQAQDKTKLKVKLSNGKNSEVKVMPDTASEKAMERLRMKVCSEENNCQIELKEVGQGEQVRAAYEVQAQKQAKFLGLFKTKMQVQAQVDAENGEVIRVNKPWWAFLASESEE
;
A
#
# COMPACT_ATOMS: atom_id res chain seq x y z
N MET A 1 -12.96 -18.83 -48.19
CA MET A 1 -12.58 -18.22 -46.89
C MET A 1 -11.54 -19.01 -46.10
N LYS A 2 -11.67 -20.35 -45.91
CA LYS A 2 -10.66 -21.15 -45.16
C LYS A 2 -9.22 -21.05 -45.69
N LYS A 3 -9.03 -20.94 -47.01
CA LYS A 3 -7.70 -20.83 -47.65
C LYS A 3 -7.00 -19.49 -47.42
N ILE A 4 -7.76 -18.39 -47.27
CA ILE A 4 -7.21 -17.05 -47.03
C ILE A 4 -6.72 -16.94 -45.58
N PHE A 5 -7.47 -17.51 -44.63
CA PHE A 5 -7.09 -17.52 -43.22
C PHE A 5 -5.82 -18.36 -42.96
N LEU A 6 -5.67 -19.50 -43.65
CA LEU A 6 -4.47 -20.33 -43.57
C LEU A 6 -3.23 -19.61 -44.12
N SER A 7 -3.38 -18.88 -45.24
CA SER A 7 -2.28 -18.10 -45.84
C SER A 7 -1.80 -16.97 -44.92
N LEU A 8 -2.70 -16.35 -44.17
CA LEU A 8 -2.40 -15.22 -43.30
C LEU A 8 -1.67 -15.68 -42.01
N ILE A 9 -2.05 -16.85 -41.46
CA ILE A 9 -1.34 -17.47 -40.32
C ILE A 9 0.09 -17.88 -40.71
N VAL A 10 0.28 -18.43 -41.91
CA VAL A 10 1.62 -18.80 -42.42
C VAL A 10 2.50 -17.57 -42.63
N CYS A 11 1.95 -16.46 -43.13
CA CYS A 11 2.71 -15.21 -43.27
C CYS A 11 3.17 -14.63 -41.92
N ILE A 12 2.33 -14.69 -40.87
CA ILE A 12 2.70 -14.18 -39.54
C ILE A 12 3.80 -15.04 -38.89
N LEU A 13 3.76 -16.37 -39.07
CA LEU A 13 4.80 -17.27 -38.53
C LEU A 13 6.18 -17.07 -39.18
N MET A 14 6.25 -16.67 -40.45
CA MET A 14 7.52 -16.45 -41.15
C MET A 14 8.24 -15.15 -40.74
N ILE A 15 7.52 -14.13 -40.27
CA ILE A 15 8.11 -12.85 -39.86
C ILE A 15 8.87 -12.99 -38.51
N SER A 16 8.48 -13.95 -37.68
CA SER A 16 9.07 -14.17 -36.34
C SER A 16 10.48 -14.78 -36.36
N LEU A 17 10.94 -15.34 -37.49
CA LEU A 17 12.23 -16.06 -37.56
C LEU A 17 13.45 -15.16 -37.85
N VAL A 18 13.27 -13.86 -38.11
CA VAL A 18 14.35 -12.98 -38.60
C VAL A 18 15.07 -12.19 -37.48
N LEU A 19 14.68 -12.33 -36.20
CA LEU A 19 15.26 -11.54 -35.09
C LEU A 19 16.20 -12.30 -34.15
N ALA A 20 16.80 -13.41 -34.60
CA ALA A 20 17.76 -14.19 -33.82
C ALA A 20 19.17 -14.16 -34.43
N GLN A 21 19.73 -12.98 -34.70
CA GLN A 21 21.16 -12.83 -34.95
C GLN A 21 21.74 -11.59 -34.26
N GLY A 22 22.60 -11.84 -33.27
CA GLY A 22 23.79 -11.02 -33.02
C GLY A 22 23.76 -10.06 -31.83
N GLN A 23 24.18 -10.53 -30.65
CA GLN A 23 25.13 -9.76 -29.84
C GLN A 23 26.26 -10.70 -29.40
N GLN A 24 27.41 -10.50 -30.05
CA GLN A 24 28.69 -11.10 -29.70
C GLN A 24 29.19 -10.53 -28.37
N GLY A 25 29.87 -11.38 -27.61
CA GLY A 25 30.36 -11.10 -26.27
C GLY A 25 31.40 -9.99 -26.20
N ILE A 26 31.46 -9.35 -25.03
CA ILE A 26 32.53 -8.45 -24.62
C ILE A 26 32.92 -8.82 -23.18
N HIS A 27 34.08 -9.51 -23.09
CA HIS A 27 35.12 -9.52 -22.06
C HIS A 27 34.78 -9.44 -20.56
N GLU A 28 35.19 -10.49 -19.83
CA GLU A 28 35.77 -10.39 -18.48
C GLU A 28 37.24 -9.94 -18.58
N PRO A 29 37.64 -8.99 -17.73
CA PRO A 29 38.73 -9.22 -16.78
C PRO A 29 38.30 -8.70 -15.39
N GLY A 30 38.53 -9.40 -14.29
CA GLY A 30 39.83 -9.82 -13.80
C GLY A 30 40.17 -9.03 -12.53
N THR A 31 40.33 -9.79 -11.44
CA THR A 31 41.22 -9.55 -10.29
C THR A 31 41.08 -8.29 -9.42
N GLY A 32 40.59 -8.50 -8.20
CA GLY A 32 41.39 -8.33 -6.98
C GLY A 32 41.70 -6.92 -6.50
N ILE A 33 40.98 -6.46 -5.47
CA ILE A 33 41.43 -5.51 -4.44
C ILE A 33 40.73 -5.94 -3.15
N GLU A 34 41.41 -6.73 -2.30
CA GLU A 34 42.05 -6.24 -1.07
C GLU A 34 41.07 -5.57 -0.10
N ASN A 35 40.84 -6.30 0.99
CA ASN A 35 40.49 -5.76 2.31
C ASN A 35 41.40 -4.56 2.64
N PRO A 36 40.89 -3.54 3.33
CA PRO A 36 41.48 -3.29 4.64
C PRO A 36 40.45 -2.95 5.73
N GLU A 37 40.62 -3.62 6.87
CA GLU A 37 40.33 -3.04 8.17
C GLU A 37 41.06 -1.71 8.33
N LEU A 38 40.34 -0.66 8.74
CA LEU A 38 40.79 0.49 9.57
C LEU A 38 39.54 1.36 9.77
N LYS A 39 38.87 1.30 10.92
CA LYS A 39 39.19 2.05 12.15
C LYS A 39 39.21 3.56 11.86
N GLU A 40 38.13 4.25 12.24
CA GLU A 40 38.27 5.57 12.87
C GLU A 40 37.03 5.94 13.68
N ALA A 41 37.29 6.18 14.96
CA ALA A 41 36.37 6.79 15.90
C ALA A 41 36.31 8.29 15.60
N GLY A 42 35.13 8.80 15.23
CA GLY A 42 34.87 10.22 15.07
C GLY A 42 33.88 10.69 16.12
N GLN A 43 34.38 11.18 17.26
CA GLN A 43 33.65 12.10 18.13
C GLN A 43 33.35 13.38 17.34
N GLY A 44 32.07 13.64 17.09
CA GLY A 44 31.59 14.91 16.55
C GLY A 44 30.62 15.55 17.53
N THR A 45 31.12 16.45 18.38
CA THR A 45 30.33 17.40 19.16
C THR A 45 29.80 18.48 18.22
N GLY A 46 28.55 18.31 17.74
CA GLY A 46 27.84 19.32 16.96
C GLY A 46 27.20 20.35 17.89
N GLN A 47 27.94 21.43 18.14
CA GLN A 47 27.54 22.61 18.89
C GLN A 47 26.92 23.64 17.92
N GLY A 48 25.72 24.12 18.27
CA GLY A 48 25.19 25.46 17.96
C GLY A 48 25.14 25.94 16.51
N GLN A 49 23.92 26.07 15.98
CA GLN A 49 23.63 27.18 15.08
C GLN A 49 22.21 27.67 15.31
N ASP A 50 22.12 28.73 16.11
CA ASP A 50 21.02 29.68 16.08
C ASP A 50 20.86 30.18 14.65
N ASN A 51 19.61 30.25 14.17
CA ASN A 51 19.29 31.20 13.12
C ASN A 51 17.93 31.82 13.37
N ASP A 52 18.03 33.12 13.55
CA ASP A 52 17.01 34.11 13.73
C ASP A 52 15.93 34.09 12.64
N GLN A 53 14.69 34.24 13.10
CA GLN A 53 13.83 35.37 12.76
C GLN A 53 13.56 35.65 11.27
N GLU A 54 12.37 35.28 10.79
CA GLU A 54 11.65 36.12 9.84
C GLU A 54 10.15 36.15 10.16
N THR A 55 9.78 37.15 10.95
CA THR A 55 8.44 37.64 11.21
C THR A 55 7.94 38.42 9.98
N GLY A 56 6.88 37.93 9.35
CA GLY A 56 6.11 38.67 8.35
C GLY A 56 4.65 38.77 8.77
N GLN A 57 4.33 39.70 9.68
CA GLN A 57 2.96 40.04 10.05
C GLN A 57 2.68 41.48 9.59
N GLY A 58 1.74 41.58 8.64
CA GLY A 58 1.26 42.83 8.08
C GLY A 58 0.36 43.61 9.04
N THR A 59 0.59 44.91 8.99
CA THR A 59 0.12 46.01 9.83
C THR A 59 -1.30 46.47 9.51
N GLY A 60 -1.99 46.99 10.52
CA GLY A 60 -3.21 47.81 10.46
C GLY A 60 -3.69 48.06 11.88
N ASP A 61 -2.99 48.90 12.65
CA ASP A 61 -3.20 50.36 12.78
C ASP A 61 -4.53 50.71 13.48
N SER A 62 -4.43 51.11 14.75
CA SER A 62 -4.96 52.40 15.27
C SER A 62 -4.82 52.45 16.79
N SER A 63 -4.19 53.54 17.27
CA SER A 63 -4.48 54.34 18.50
C SER A 63 -4.54 53.61 19.85
N GLU A 64 -4.01 54.10 20.98
CA GLU A 64 -3.76 55.46 21.44
C GLU A 64 -2.91 55.40 22.72
N GLN A 65 -2.29 56.54 23.04
CA GLN A 65 -1.42 56.79 24.20
C GLN A 65 -2.11 56.53 25.55
N GLU A 66 -1.34 56.07 26.55
CA GLU A 66 -1.19 56.85 27.78
C GLU A 66 0.06 56.46 28.61
N VAL A 67 0.60 57.49 29.26
CA VAL A 67 1.85 57.56 29.99
C VAL A 67 1.59 57.25 31.46
N GLY A 68 2.44 56.43 32.10
CA GLY A 68 2.38 56.22 33.54
C GLY A 68 3.67 55.62 34.10
N GLN A 69 4.50 56.47 34.70
CA GLN A 69 5.66 56.10 35.50
C GLN A 69 5.25 55.28 36.74
N GLY A 70 6.10 54.32 37.13
CA GLY A 70 6.37 54.10 38.54
C GLY A 70 6.43 52.66 39.03
N VAL A 71 7.53 52.41 39.74
CA VAL A 71 7.68 51.49 40.88
C VAL A 71 8.15 50.07 40.57
N GLN A 72 9.41 49.86 40.96
CA GLN A 72 10.06 48.58 41.24
C GLN A 72 9.28 47.80 42.31
N THR A 73 8.99 46.53 42.02
CA THR A 73 8.99 45.51 43.08
C THR A 73 9.40 44.16 42.50
N ASN A 74 10.63 43.77 42.82
CA ASN A 74 11.09 42.39 42.76
C ASN A 74 10.23 41.56 43.71
N THR A 75 9.47 40.63 43.17
CA THR A 75 8.97 39.49 43.93
C THR A 75 9.35 38.24 43.17
N GLU A 76 10.44 37.63 43.62
CA GLU A 76 10.79 36.25 43.34
C GLU A 76 9.63 35.36 43.79
N THR A 77 8.74 35.01 42.87
CA THR A 77 7.90 33.84 43.04
C THR A 77 8.71 32.64 42.55
N GLN A 78 9.54 32.08 43.44
CA GLN A 78 9.97 30.69 43.33
C GLN A 78 8.71 29.82 43.45
N GLN A 79 8.00 29.67 42.33
CA GLN A 79 6.97 28.66 42.21
C GLN A 79 7.69 27.34 41.98
N GLN A 80 7.78 26.60 43.08
CA GLN A 80 8.23 25.24 43.23
C GLN A 80 7.58 24.35 42.14
N ASN A 81 8.32 24.10 41.04
CA ASN A 81 8.00 23.11 40.01
C ASN A 81 8.21 21.69 40.56
N GLN A 82 7.46 21.33 41.58
CA GLN A 82 7.33 19.97 42.08
C GLN A 82 5.88 19.54 41.90
N GLY A 83 5.58 18.87 40.78
CA GLY A 83 4.27 18.23 40.64
C GLY A 83 3.68 18.11 39.23
N GLU A 84 4.48 17.94 38.17
CA GLU A 84 3.96 17.48 36.87
C GLU A 84 4.84 16.37 36.27
N GLU A 85 5.33 15.47 37.11
CA GLU A 85 5.81 14.14 36.67
C GLU A 85 4.62 13.17 36.48
N THR A 86 3.46 13.73 36.17
CA THR A 86 2.20 13.01 36.03
C THR A 86 2.17 12.35 34.65
N GLN A 87 2.51 11.07 34.64
CA GLN A 87 1.91 10.09 33.74
C GLN A 87 2.19 10.27 32.25
N ILE A 88 3.47 10.35 31.87
CA ILE A 88 3.91 9.64 30.67
C ILE A 88 3.93 8.13 31.00
N GLN A 89 2.78 7.58 31.40
CA GLN A 89 2.48 6.18 31.14
C GLN A 89 2.34 6.08 29.64
N ASN A 90 3.50 6.02 28.98
CA ASN A 90 3.66 5.50 27.65
C ASN A 90 2.81 4.24 27.61
N GLN A 91 1.64 4.32 26.99
CA GLN A 91 0.91 3.15 26.52
C GLN A 91 1.88 2.47 25.57
N ILE A 92 2.65 1.53 26.10
CA ILE A 92 3.54 0.68 25.33
C ILE A 92 2.59 -0.11 24.44
N GLN A 93 2.36 0.42 23.24
CA GLN A 93 1.64 -0.27 22.19
C GLN A 93 2.44 -1.51 21.85
N THR A 94 1.99 -2.64 22.40
CA THR A 94 2.63 -3.92 22.18
C THR A 94 2.33 -4.36 20.75
N GLN A 95 3.24 -4.01 19.84
CA GLN A 95 3.24 -4.53 18.49
C GLN A 95 3.57 -6.02 18.55
N SER A 96 2.66 -6.85 18.05
CA SER A 96 2.87 -8.29 18.00
C SER A 96 2.48 -8.82 16.63
N ARG A 97 3.14 -9.91 16.20
CA ARG A 97 2.73 -10.62 14.99
C ARG A 97 1.29 -11.08 15.13
N VAL A 98 0.52 -10.91 14.07
CA VAL A 98 -0.87 -11.39 14.03
C VAL A 98 -0.88 -12.91 14.19
N LYS A 99 -1.78 -13.41 15.04
CA LYS A 99 -2.06 -14.84 15.20
C LYS A 99 -3.44 -15.18 14.66
N SER A 100 -3.67 -16.46 14.34
CA SER A 100 -5.03 -16.94 14.03
C SER A 100 -6.04 -16.54 15.12
N GLY A 101 -7.21 -16.04 14.72
CA GLY A 101 -8.24 -15.56 15.65
C GLY A 101 -9.25 -14.62 15.01
N SER A 102 -10.22 -14.19 15.81
CA SER A 102 -11.21 -13.17 15.44
C SER A 102 -10.82 -11.82 16.04
N TYR A 103 -10.84 -10.77 15.23
CA TYR A 103 -10.45 -9.43 15.60
C TYR A 103 -11.57 -8.44 15.28
N THR A 104 -11.72 -7.42 16.12
CA THR A 104 -12.58 -6.28 15.85
C THR A 104 -11.72 -5.13 15.37
N THR A 105 -11.98 -4.67 14.14
CA THR A 105 -11.26 -3.55 13.51
C THR A 105 -11.70 -2.21 14.11
N GLU A 106 -10.98 -1.13 13.77
CA GLU A 106 -11.33 0.21 14.24
C GLU A 106 -12.75 0.67 13.86
N ASN A 107 -13.22 0.18 12.71
CA ASN A 107 -14.55 0.43 12.15
C ASN A 107 -15.63 -0.48 12.75
N GLY A 108 -15.31 -1.30 13.75
CA GLY A 108 -16.24 -2.24 14.38
C GLY A 108 -16.57 -3.48 13.54
N LYS A 109 -15.94 -3.65 12.37
CA LYS A 109 -16.10 -4.85 11.54
C LYS A 109 -15.31 -6.02 12.13
N GLN A 110 -15.89 -7.23 12.07
CA GLN A 110 -15.21 -8.47 12.43
C GLN A 110 -14.30 -8.95 11.29
N LEU A 111 -13.10 -9.38 11.67
CA LEU A 111 -12.12 -9.99 10.78
C LEU A 111 -11.65 -11.31 11.39
N GLN A 112 -11.78 -12.39 10.64
CA GLN A 112 -11.17 -13.67 10.99
C GLN A 112 -9.84 -13.80 10.28
N ILE A 113 -8.81 -14.18 11.03
CA ILE A 113 -7.47 -14.40 10.51
C ILE A 113 -7.12 -15.87 10.75
N GLN A 114 -6.65 -16.55 9.71
CA GLN A 114 -6.23 -17.94 9.77
C GLN A 114 -4.84 -18.07 9.14
N GLU A 115 -3.88 -18.55 9.92
CA GLU A 115 -2.57 -18.92 9.41
C GLU A 115 -2.70 -20.19 8.55
N GLN A 116 -2.11 -20.14 7.36
CA GLN A 116 -2.02 -21.27 6.44
C GLN A 116 -0.57 -21.77 6.38
N SER A 117 -0.34 -22.89 5.70
CA SER A 117 1.01 -23.33 5.39
C SER A 117 1.77 -22.30 4.53
N ASN A 118 3.09 -22.42 4.48
CA ASN A 118 3.97 -21.57 3.66
C ASN A 118 3.94 -20.07 4.01
N ASN A 119 3.78 -19.73 5.29
CA ASN A 119 3.72 -18.33 5.76
C ASN A 119 2.60 -17.50 5.11
N LYS A 120 1.58 -18.14 4.56
CA LYS A 120 0.40 -17.45 4.06
C LYS A 120 -0.59 -17.22 5.19
N VAL A 121 -1.29 -16.10 5.14
CA VAL A 121 -2.37 -15.77 6.06
C VAL A 121 -3.63 -15.52 5.25
N GLN A 122 -4.73 -16.12 5.69
CA GLN A 122 -6.05 -15.91 5.14
C GLN A 122 -6.81 -14.91 6.00
N LEU A 123 -7.22 -13.82 5.37
CA LEU A 123 -8.10 -12.80 5.92
C LEU A 123 -9.53 -13.10 5.47
N LYS A 124 -10.49 -13.10 6.39
CA LYS A 124 -11.90 -13.34 6.06
C LYS A 124 -12.78 -12.30 6.74
N SER A 125 -13.55 -11.58 5.93
CA SER A 125 -14.53 -10.60 6.41
C SER A 125 -15.81 -10.75 5.59
N GLY A 126 -16.94 -10.95 6.26
CA GLY A 126 -18.22 -11.22 5.60
C GLY A 126 -18.14 -12.45 4.66
N LYS A 127 -18.47 -12.22 3.38
CA LYS A 127 -18.47 -13.25 2.33
C LYS A 127 -17.15 -13.34 1.55
N ALA A 128 -16.22 -12.41 1.77
CA ALA A 128 -14.98 -12.33 1.04
C ALA A 128 -13.82 -12.89 1.86
N SER A 129 -12.83 -13.45 1.17
CA SER A 129 -11.57 -13.87 1.77
C SER A 129 -10.41 -13.45 0.89
N ALA A 130 -9.37 -12.89 1.51
CA ALA A 130 -8.14 -12.50 0.87
C ALA A 130 -6.97 -13.32 1.42
N GLN A 131 -6.05 -13.72 0.55
CA GLN A 131 -4.77 -14.32 0.97
C GLN A 131 -3.69 -13.23 1.05
N THR A 132 -2.71 -13.40 1.93
CA THR A 132 -1.52 -12.55 1.95
C THR A 132 -0.30 -13.34 2.39
N SER A 133 0.84 -13.04 1.78
CA SER A 133 2.16 -13.50 2.24
C SER A 133 2.94 -12.39 2.95
N MET A 134 2.32 -11.23 3.18
CA MET A 134 2.97 -10.10 3.83
C MET A 134 3.08 -10.31 5.35
N GLU A 135 4.13 -9.78 5.95
CA GLU A 135 4.27 -9.78 7.41
C GLU A 135 3.23 -8.84 8.03
N MET A 136 2.28 -9.39 8.77
CA MET A 136 1.25 -8.62 9.48
C MET A 136 1.57 -8.47 10.96
N ILE A 137 1.43 -7.23 11.42
CA ILE A 137 1.58 -6.79 12.80
C ILE A 137 0.24 -6.24 13.26
N LYS A 138 -0.15 -6.56 14.49
CA LYS A 138 -1.29 -5.92 15.15
C LYS A 138 -0.81 -4.95 16.22
N GLU A 139 -1.56 -3.86 16.33
CA GLU A 139 -1.42 -2.87 17.39
C GLU A 139 -2.78 -2.77 18.09
N GLN A 140 -2.82 -3.14 19.36
CA GLN A 140 -4.04 -3.13 20.14
C GLN A 140 -4.13 -1.83 20.92
N ALA A 141 -5.24 -1.10 20.71
CA ALA A 141 -5.56 0.10 21.46
C ALA A 141 -6.99 -0.07 22.00
N GLN A 142 -7.11 -0.14 23.33
CA GLN A 142 -8.38 -0.45 24.01
C GLN A 142 -8.96 -1.81 23.52
N ASP A 143 -10.14 -1.79 22.91
CA ASP A 143 -10.85 -2.95 22.35
C ASP A 143 -10.78 -3.02 20.82
N LYS A 144 -9.97 -2.15 20.20
CA LYS A 144 -9.82 -2.08 18.75
C LYS A 144 -8.44 -2.60 18.34
N THR A 145 -8.43 -3.36 17.24
CA THR A 145 -7.19 -3.85 16.64
C THR A 145 -6.90 -3.05 15.38
N LYS A 146 -5.75 -2.37 15.34
CA LYS A 146 -5.17 -1.86 14.10
C LYS A 146 -4.30 -2.93 13.48
N LEU A 147 -4.43 -3.13 12.18
CA LEU A 147 -3.62 -4.08 11.43
C LEU A 147 -2.67 -3.30 10.55
N LYS A 148 -1.41 -3.69 10.57
CA LYS A 148 -0.35 -3.12 9.74
C LYS A 148 0.33 -4.25 8.99
N VAL A 149 0.70 -4.00 7.74
CA VAL A 149 1.58 -4.87 6.96
C VAL A 149 2.93 -4.19 6.81
N LYS A 150 4.00 -4.96 6.93
CA LYS A 150 5.35 -4.48 6.67
C LYS A 150 5.65 -4.58 5.17
N LEU A 151 6.02 -3.46 4.57
CA LEU A 151 6.39 -3.35 3.17
C LEU A 151 7.87 -3.66 2.96
N SER A 152 8.26 -3.93 1.71
CA SER A 152 9.64 -4.23 1.30
C SER A 152 10.60 -3.06 1.55
N ASN A 153 10.10 -1.82 1.53
CA ASN A 153 10.86 -0.61 1.87
C ASN A 153 11.02 -0.40 3.39
N GLY A 154 10.58 -1.35 4.22
CA GLY A 154 10.66 -1.27 5.68
C GLY A 154 9.58 -0.40 6.33
N LYS A 155 8.76 0.33 5.57
CA LYS A 155 7.63 1.08 6.10
C LYS A 155 6.47 0.13 6.46
N ASN A 156 5.63 0.57 7.38
CA ASN A 156 4.38 -0.11 7.70
C ASN A 156 3.22 0.59 7.00
N SER A 157 2.32 -0.17 6.38
CA SER A 157 1.08 0.33 5.79
C SER A 157 -0.10 -0.22 6.57
N GLU A 158 -1.10 0.62 6.85
CA GLU A 158 -2.25 0.24 7.66
C GLU A 158 -3.33 -0.45 6.80
N VAL A 159 -3.91 -1.52 7.30
CA VAL A 159 -4.99 -2.25 6.59
C VAL A 159 -6.32 -1.82 7.17
N LYS A 160 -6.88 -0.72 6.64
CA LYS A 160 -8.18 -0.17 7.07
C LYS A 160 -9.36 -0.77 6.33
N VAL A 161 -9.15 -1.08 5.05
CA VAL A 161 -10.16 -1.66 4.17
C VAL A 161 -10.16 -3.17 4.34
N MET A 162 -11.34 -3.75 4.55
CA MET A 162 -11.50 -5.19 4.72
C MET A 162 -11.74 -5.89 3.37
N PRO A 163 -11.48 -7.21 3.26
CA PRO A 163 -11.66 -7.96 2.01
C PRO A 163 -13.06 -7.82 1.39
N ASP A 164 -14.11 -7.73 2.22
CA ASP A 164 -15.50 -7.52 1.76
C ASP A 164 -15.63 -6.22 0.96
N THR A 165 -15.12 -5.14 1.52
CA THR A 165 -15.23 -3.77 1.03
C THR A 165 -14.36 -3.59 -0.22
N ALA A 166 -13.14 -4.14 -0.18
CA ALA A 166 -12.25 -4.15 -1.34
C ALA A 166 -12.85 -4.94 -2.50
N SER A 167 -13.46 -6.10 -2.22
CA SER A 167 -14.12 -6.92 -3.26
C SER A 167 -15.30 -6.18 -3.89
N GLU A 168 -16.13 -5.51 -3.09
CA GLU A 168 -17.26 -4.72 -3.58
C GLU A 168 -16.79 -3.59 -4.50
N LYS A 169 -15.78 -2.81 -4.07
CA LYS A 169 -15.20 -1.72 -4.87
C LYS A 169 -14.56 -2.23 -6.17
N ALA A 170 -13.87 -3.36 -6.11
CA ALA A 170 -13.32 -4.00 -7.31
C ALA A 170 -14.42 -4.46 -8.26
N MET A 171 -15.47 -5.14 -7.75
CA MET A 171 -16.58 -5.64 -8.56
C MET A 171 -17.36 -4.52 -9.24
N GLU A 172 -17.60 -3.41 -8.53
CA GLU A 172 -18.19 -2.18 -9.10
C GLU A 172 -17.37 -1.69 -10.30
N ARG A 173 -16.04 -1.57 -10.14
CA ARG A 173 -15.17 -1.07 -11.20
C ARG A 173 -14.99 -2.04 -12.37
N LEU A 174 -15.06 -3.35 -12.09
CA LEU A 174 -15.01 -4.42 -13.07
C LEU A 174 -16.36 -4.68 -13.75
N ARG A 175 -17.44 -4.07 -13.27
CA ARG A 175 -18.83 -4.31 -13.70
C ARG A 175 -19.20 -5.78 -13.58
N MET A 176 -18.91 -6.37 -12.42
CA MET A 176 -19.25 -7.74 -12.07
C MET A 176 -20.21 -7.73 -10.88
N LYS A 177 -21.16 -8.66 -10.82
CA LYS A 177 -22.13 -8.71 -9.73
C LYS A 177 -21.62 -9.53 -8.53
N VAL A 178 -20.89 -10.61 -8.81
CA VAL A 178 -20.50 -11.59 -7.79
C VAL A 178 -19.04 -12.01 -8.00
N CYS A 179 -18.27 -11.96 -6.92
CA CYS A 179 -16.96 -12.60 -6.80
C CYS A 179 -17.18 -14.00 -6.20
N SER A 180 -17.08 -15.04 -7.03
CA SER A 180 -17.27 -16.44 -6.66
C SER A 180 -16.18 -17.34 -7.26
N GLU A 181 -16.08 -18.56 -6.76
CA GLU A 181 -15.17 -19.58 -7.29
C GLU A 181 -15.52 -19.96 -8.75
N GLU A 182 -16.79 -19.90 -9.14
CA GLU A 182 -17.25 -20.14 -10.52
C GLU A 182 -16.60 -19.18 -11.53
N ASN A 183 -16.36 -17.94 -11.08
CA ASN A 183 -15.69 -16.90 -11.84
C ASN A 183 -14.19 -16.87 -11.59
N ASN A 184 -13.61 -17.90 -10.96
CA ASN A 184 -12.21 -17.95 -10.54
C ASN A 184 -11.79 -16.67 -9.80
N CYS A 185 -12.68 -16.14 -8.94
CA CYS A 185 -12.41 -14.90 -8.24
C CYS A 185 -11.40 -15.14 -7.12
N GLN A 186 -10.25 -14.47 -7.19
CA GLN A 186 -9.16 -14.56 -6.23
C GLN A 186 -8.88 -13.16 -5.69
N ILE A 187 -8.79 -13.03 -4.37
CA ILE A 187 -8.44 -11.78 -3.69
C ILE A 187 -7.13 -12.01 -2.96
N GLU A 188 -6.15 -11.16 -3.20
CA GLU A 188 -4.84 -11.21 -2.55
C GLU A 188 -4.45 -9.81 -2.05
N LEU A 189 -4.05 -9.70 -0.78
CA LEU A 189 -3.43 -8.48 -0.26
C LEU A 189 -1.93 -8.57 -0.48
N LYS A 190 -1.39 -7.68 -1.32
CA LYS A 190 0.03 -7.66 -1.67
C LYS A 190 0.56 -6.23 -1.78
N GLU A 191 1.87 -6.13 -1.88
CA GLU A 191 2.54 -4.86 -2.17
C GLU A 191 2.43 -4.52 -3.66
N VAL A 192 2.13 -3.25 -3.96
CA VAL A 192 2.12 -2.69 -5.31
C VAL A 192 2.87 -1.37 -5.34
N GLY A 193 3.41 -1.01 -6.52
CA GLY A 193 4.21 0.20 -6.70
C GLY A 193 5.71 -0.10 -6.84
N GLN A 194 6.52 0.95 -6.92
CA GLN A 194 7.99 0.87 -7.03
C GLN A 194 8.65 1.98 -6.19
N GLY A 195 9.81 1.71 -5.62
CA GLY A 195 10.60 2.68 -4.85
C GLY A 195 9.85 3.25 -3.65
N GLU A 196 9.80 4.58 -3.55
CA GLU A 196 9.13 5.27 -2.44
C GLU A 196 7.60 5.22 -2.49
N GLN A 197 7.02 4.82 -3.63
CA GLN A 197 5.56 4.77 -3.85
C GLN A 197 4.94 3.39 -3.62
N VAL A 198 5.67 2.46 -2.97
CA VAL A 198 5.13 1.15 -2.59
C VAL A 198 4.05 1.28 -1.52
N ARG A 199 2.97 0.52 -1.68
CA ARG A 199 1.82 0.50 -0.75
C ARG A 199 1.16 -0.88 -0.74
N ALA A 200 0.37 -1.14 0.30
CA ALA A 200 -0.44 -2.35 0.36
C ALA A 200 -1.74 -2.18 -0.44
N ALA A 201 -2.06 -3.15 -1.30
CA ALA A 201 -3.31 -3.15 -2.06
C ALA A 201 -3.90 -4.55 -2.17
N TYR A 202 -5.23 -4.61 -2.15
CA TYR A 202 -5.99 -5.78 -2.54
C TYR A 202 -6.00 -5.90 -4.05
N GLU A 203 -5.45 -6.98 -4.56
CA GLU A 203 -5.60 -7.40 -5.94
C GLU A 203 -6.74 -8.40 -6.06
N VAL A 204 -7.77 -8.00 -6.79
CA VAL A 204 -8.93 -8.83 -7.10
C VAL A 204 -8.81 -9.27 -8.54
N GLN A 205 -8.64 -10.57 -8.78
CA GLN A 205 -8.61 -11.19 -10.11
C GLN A 205 -9.87 -12.02 -10.30
N ALA A 206 -10.49 -11.95 -11.48
CA ALA A 206 -11.64 -12.78 -11.81
C ALA A 206 -11.70 -13.05 -13.32
N GLN A 207 -12.50 -14.04 -13.70
CA GLN A 207 -12.89 -14.31 -15.07
C GLN A 207 -14.33 -13.85 -15.30
N LYS A 208 -14.55 -13.18 -16.42
CA LYS A 208 -15.87 -12.70 -16.84
C LYS A 208 -16.20 -13.24 -18.22
N GLN A 209 -17.43 -13.70 -18.43
CA GLN A 209 -17.90 -14.05 -19.78
C GLN A 209 -18.17 -12.80 -20.61
N ALA A 210 -17.82 -12.87 -21.89
CA ALA A 210 -18.01 -11.78 -22.83
C ALA A 210 -18.37 -12.33 -24.21
N LYS A 211 -19.05 -11.54 -25.04
CA LYS A 211 -19.25 -11.88 -26.45
C LYS A 211 -18.35 -11.01 -27.32
N PHE A 212 -17.31 -11.61 -27.90
CA PHE A 212 -16.45 -10.93 -28.86
C PHE A 212 -17.24 -10.69 -30.16
N LEU A 213 -17.38 -9.42 -30.55
CA LEU A 213 -18.17 -8.98 -31.70
C LEU A 213 -19.63 -9.46 -31.67
N GLY A 214 -20.18 -9.76 -30.49
CA GLY A 214 -21.54 -10.29 -30.32
C GLY A 214 -21.77 -11.74 -30.75
N LEU A 215 -20.79 -12.38 -31.40
CA LEU A 215 -20.94 -13.71 -32.01
C LEU A 215 -20.30 -14.83 -31.20
N PHE A 216 -19.14 -14.57 -30.58
CA PHE A 216 -18.34 -15.62 -29.94
C PHE A 216 -18.26 -15.41 -28.44
N LYS A 217 -18.77 -16.37 -27.65
CA LYS A 217 -18.56 -16.39 -26.20
C LYS A 217 -17.08 -16.62 -25.91
N THR A 218 -16.48 -15.74 -25.12
CA THR A 218 -15.10 -15.82 -24.67
C THR A 218 -15.03 -15.50 -23.18
N LYS A 219 -13.96 -15.95 -22.50
CA LYS A 219 -13.68 -15.60 -21.11
C LYS A 219 -12.58 -14.54 -21.10
N MET A 220 -12.83 -13.39 -20.47
CA MET A 220 -11.81 -12.40 -20.19
C MET A 220 -11.31 -12.55 -18.76
N GLN A 221 -9.99 -12.48 -18.55
CA GLN A 221 -9.44 -12.27 -17.22
C GLN A 221 -9.38 -10.78 -16.94
N VAL A 222 -9.93 -10.38 -15.81
CA VAL A 222 -9.97 -8.99 -15.36
C VAL A 222 -9.39 -8.89 -13.96
N GLN A 223 -8.83 -7.74 -13.66
CA GLN A 223 -8.13 -7.51 -12.41
C GLN A 223 -8.31 -6.06 -11.97
N ALA A 224 -8.50 -5.84 -10.68
CA ALA A 224 -8.53 -4.52 -10.06
C ALA A 224 -7.65 -4.51 -8.82
N GLN A 225 -6.93 -3.40 -8.61
CA GLN A 225 -6.14 -3.15 -7.41
C GLN A 225 -6.82 -2.07 -6.58
N VAL A 226 -7.15 -2.38 -5.34
CA VAL A 226 -7.83 -1.50 -4.39
C VAL A 226 -6.89 -1.23 -3.23
N ASP A 227 -6.62 0.05 -2.95
CA ASP A 227 -5.75 0.49 -1.87
C ASP A 227 -6.27 0.00 -0.51
N ALA A 228 -5.40 -0.58 0.31
CA ALA A 228 -5.79 -1.17 1.60
C ALA A 228 -6.03 -0.12 2.70
N GLU A 229 -5.56 1.12 2.52
CA GLU A 229 -5.71 2.21 3.48
C GLU A 229 -7.00 3.01 3.23
N ASN A 230 -7.29 3.34 1.98
CA ASN A 230 -8.41 4.27 1.66
C ASN A 230 -9.54 3.63 0.84
N GLY A 231 -9.31 2.48 0.20
CA GLY A 231 -10.32 1.77 -0.59
C GLY A 231 -10.50 2.30 -2.01
N GLU A 232 -9.61 3.18 -2.47
CA GLU A 232 -9.61 3.69 -3.84
C GLU A 232 -9.09 2.65 -4.82
N VAL A 233 -9.67 2.62 -6.03
CA VAL A 233 -9.20 1.72 -7.09
C VAL A 233 -8.00 2.34 -7.79
N ILE A 234 -6.81 1.80 -7.55
CA ILE A 234 -5.53 2.28 -8.08
C ILE A 234 -5.39 1.91 -9.56
N ARG A 235 -5.71 0.67 -9.90
CA ARG A 235 -5.49 0.11 -11.24
C ARG A 235 -6.59 -0.85 -11.63
N VAL A 236 -6.96 -0.81 -12.91
CA VAL A 236 -7.87 -1.77 -13.52
C VAL A 236 -7.17 -2.34 -14.75
N ASN A 237 -6.99 -3.66 -14.78
CA ASN A 237 -6.38 -4.37 -15.88
C ASN A 237 -7.46 -5.20 -16.59
N LYS A 238 -7.68 -4.88 -17.87
CA LYS A 238 -8.59 -5.59 -18.77
C LYS A 238 -7.82 -5.84 -20.07
N PRO A 239 -8.11 -6.94 -20.79
CA PRO A 239 -7.51 -7.15 -22.09
C PRO A 239 -7.92 -6.04 -23.05
N TRP A 240 -7.03 -5.66 -23.96
CA TRP A 240 -7.26 -4.56 -24.92
C TRP A 240 -8.53 -4.77 -25.76
N TRP A 241 -8.87 -6.02 -26.09
CA TRP A 241 -10.05 -6.38 -26.87
C TRP A 241 -11.35 -6.27 -26.06
N ALA A 242 -11.32 -6.01 -24.75
CA ALA A 242 -12.51 -5.84 -23.93
C ALA A 242 -13.42 -4.71 -24.45
N PHE A 243 -12.86 -3.72 -25.14
CA PHE A 243 -13.62 -2.67 -25.82
C PHE A 243 -14.50 -3.19 -26.97
N LEU A 244 -14.08 -4.27 -27.64
CA LEU A 244 -14.82 -4.90 -28.75
C LEU A 244 -15.81 -5.96 -28.29
N ALA A 245 -15.83 -6.27 -27.00
CA ALA A 245 -16.69 -7.28 -26.42
C ALA A 245 -17.93 -6.64 -25.80
N SER A 246 -19.10 -7.20 -26.07
CA SER A 246 -20.31 -6.86 -25.32
C SER A 246 -20.37 -7.69 -24.05
N GLU A 247 -20.69 -7.05 -22.93
CA GLU A 247 -20.92 -7.73 -21.65
C GLU A 247 -22.15 -8.63 -21.79
N SER A 248 -22.03 -9.91 -21.44
CA SER A 248 -23.19 -10.77 -21.28
C SER A 248 -23.82 -10.46 -19.92
N GLU A 249 -25.14 -10.24 -19.90
CA GLU A 249 -25.90 -10.19 -18.64
C GLU A 249 -25.82 -11.57 -17.98
N GLU A 250 -25.01 -11.66 -16.93
CA GLU A 250 -25.04 -12.72 -15.91
C GLU A 250 -25.77 -12.21 -14.67
#